data_AF-A0A076IZ89-F1
#
_entry.id   AF-A0A076IZ89-F1
#
_cell.length_a   1.000
_cell.length_b   1.000
_cell.length_c   1.000
_cell.angle_alpha   90.00
_cell.angle_beta   90.00
_cell.angle_gamma   90.00
#
_symmetry.space_group_name_H-M   'P 1'
#
loop_
_entity.id
_entity.type
_entity.pdbx_description
1 polymer ?
#
loop_
_entity_poly.entity_id
_entity_poly.type
_entity_poly.pdbx_seq_one_letter_code
_entity_poly.pdbx_strand_id
1 'polypeptide(L)'
;MILVDNYFLAILCCVICCACWGSWANTQKMVAAKQWSFELFYWDLTVGLFLTALLGAVTLGSMGSEGRTFFQDLAVMDWSSIQYAFLGGVVWNFGNIFLTAAIAVAGMSVGFPIGGGLAWIGGIVFNYLLISLAGQTYQGNQFLLWSGVLVIIIAILICGKAYGKLSSGKASTPKKGILLAIMAGIAIMFFYGLVVKSLDPQYVAGGTGTLTPYTGVFFFAVGILVSTPIFNTFAMKHPVEGRVVTMKDYFAGDAKTHLTGMLGGFIWMGGMVISFMGAGAANPAISYALSNAAPVVAMIWGVFVWKEFKDAPKGTDKLIVAMFALFIIGLISITLSN
;
A
#
# COMPACT_ATOMS: atom_id res chain seq x y z
N MET A 1 -24.93 -6.16 0.04
CA MET A 1 -23.57 -6.18 0.62
C MET A 1 -23.51 -5.29 1.87
N ILE A 2 -22.47 -5.39 2.70
CA ILE A 2 -22.26 -4.49 3.83
C ILE A 2 -21.51 -3.25 3.33
N LEU A 3 -22.11 -2.08 3.47
CA LEU A 3 -21.47 -0.80 3.19
C LEU A 3 -21.49 0.10 4.43
N VAL A 4 -20.59 1.07 4.46
CA VAL A 4 -20.54 2.11 5.48
C VAL A 4 -20.95 3.43 4.84
N ASP A 5 -22.17 3.88 5.16
CA ASP A 5 -22.74 5.13 4.64
C ASP A 5 -22.52 6.31 5.60
N ASN A 6 -22.06 6.05 6.82
CA ASN A 6 -21.75 7.08 7.80
C ASN A 6 -20.34 7.65 7.58
N TYR A 7 -20.25 8.97 7.40
CA TYR A 7 -18.99 9.67 7.17
C TYR A 7 -17.90 9.37 8.21
N PHE A 8 -18.22 9.44 9.51
CA PHE A 8 -17.23 9.20 10.57
C PHE A 8 -16.71 7.76 10.57
N LEU A 9 -17.60 6.79 10.31
CA LEU A 9 -17.19 5.39 10.17
C LEU A 9 -16.34 5.17 8.91
N ALA A 10 -16.62 5.87 7.82
CA ALA A 10 -15.79 5.80 6.61
C ALA A 10 -14.38 6.38 6.83
N ILE A 11 -14.26 7.48 7.59
CA ILE A 11 -12.96 7.99 8.03
C ILE A 11 -12.23 6.97 8.91
N LEU A 12 -12.94 6.32 9.84
CA LEU A 12 -12.36 5.24 10.66
C LEU A 12 -11.87 4.07 9.79
N CYS A 13 -12.61 3.70 8.74
CA CYS A 13 -12.19 2.69 7.78
C CYS A 13 -10.86 3.05 7.10
N CYS A 14 -10.67 4.34 6.74
CA CYS A 14 -9.42 4.82 6.16
C CYS A 14 -8.25 4.77 7.16
N VAL A 15 -8.50 5.09 8.43
CA VAL A 15 -7.48 4.99 9.50
C VAL A 15 -7.09 3.53 9.73
N ILE A 16 -8.05 2.61 9.75
CA ILE A 16 -7.78 1.17 9.86
C ILE A 16 -6.98 0.69 8.64
N CYS A 17 -7.34 1.12 7.43
CA CYS A 17 -6.59 0.81 6.22
C CYS A 17 -5.14 1.29 6.29
N CYS A 18 -4.93 2.53 6.73
CA CYS A 18 -3.59 3.10 6.96
C CYS A 18 -2.77 2.26 7.95
N ALA A 19 -3.38 1.84 9.06
CA ALA A 19 -2.74 0.97 10.04
C ALA A 19 -2.35 -0.38 9.42
N CYS A 20 -3.25 -1.00 8.67
CA CYS A 20 -3.01 -2.24 7.93
C CYS A 20 -1.84 -2.11 6.94
N TRP A 21 -1.89 -1.11 6.05
CA TRP A 21 -0.87 -0.88 5.02
C TRP A 21 0.49 -0.51 5.59
N GLY A 22 0.55 0.12 6.76
CA GLY A 22 1.82 0.37 7.45
C GLY A 22 2.33 -0.81 8.28
N SER A 23 1.52 -1.86 8.49
CA SER A 23 1.85 -2.95 9.43
C SER A 23 2.16 -4.28 8.76
N TRP A 24 1.71 -4.55 7.54
CA TRP A 24 1.88 -5.87 6.92
C TRP A 24 3.35 -6.30 6.83
N ALA A 25 4.27 -5.38 6.54
CA ALA A 25 5.69 -5.68 6.37
C ALA A 25 6.40 -6.12 7.66
N ASN A 26 5.76 -5.99 8.83
CA ASN A 26 6.27 -6.60 10.06
C ASN A 26 6.40 -8.12 9.90
N THR A 27 5.48 -8.74 9.14
CA THR A 27 5.50 -10.17 8.87
C THR A 27 6.70 -10.60 8.03
N GLN A 28 7.09 -9.79 7.04
CA GLN A 28 8.32 -9.97 6.28
C GLN A 28 9.54 -9.96 7.21
N LYS A 29 9.63 -9.00 8.13
CA LYS A 29 10.76 -8.93 9.07
C LYS A 29 10.79 -10.11 10.04
N MET A 30 9.63 -10.58 10.49
CA MET A 30 9.53 -11.76 11.36
C MET A 30 10.07 -13.03 10.69
N VAL A 31 9.76 -13.25 9.41
CA VAL A 31 10.25 -14.43 8.68
C VAL A 31 11.70 -14.25 8.20
N ALA A 32 12.14 -13.03 7.91
CA ALA A 32 13.53 -12.74 7.55
C ALA A 32 14.50 -13.11 8.69
N ALA A 33 14.08 -13.00 9.95
CA ALA A 33 14.86 -13.46 11.10
C ALA A 33 15.15 -14.98 11.08
N LYS A 34 14.35 -15.75 10.34
CA LYS A 34 14.55 -17.18 10.08
C LYS A 34 15.26 -17.48 8.75
N GLN A 35 15.92 -16.49 8.13
CA GLN A 35 16.54 -16.63 6.81
C GLN A 35 15.53 -16.93 5.68
N TRP A 36 14.24 -16.60 5.87
CA TRP A 36 13.26 -16.66 4.79
C TRP A 36 13.41 -15.42 3.91
N SER A 37 13.82 -15.63 2.65
CA SER A 37 14.06 -14.51 1.73
C SER A 37 12.74 -13.80 1.37
N PHE A 38 12.85 -12.56 0.90
CA PHE A 38 11.65 -11.78 0.61
C PHE A 38 10.84 -12.39 -0.54
N GLU A 39 11.51 -13.04 -1.50
CA GLU A 39 10.88 -13.69 -2.65
C GLU A 39 10.02 -14.89 -2.20
N LEU A 40 10.51 -15.67 -1.24
CA LEU A 40 9.75 -16.79 -0.68
C LEU A 40 8.56 -16.26 0.15
N PHE A 41 8.79 -15.25 0.97
CA PHE A 41 7.73 -14.53 1.69
C PHE A 41 6.67 -13.95 0.72
N TYR A 42 7.07 -13.48 -0.46
CA TYR A 42 6.16 -12.82 -1.40
C TYR A 42 5.10 -13.76 -1.96
N TRP A 43 5.43 -15.05 -2.10
CA TRP A 43 4.45 -16.08 -2.44
C TRP A 43 3.39 -16.21 -1.34
N ASP A 44 3.81 -16.29 -0.09
CA ASP A 44 2.91 -16.37 1.07
C ASP A 44 2.02 -15.13 1.17
N LEU A 45 2.63 -13.95 0.98
CA LEU A 45 1.93 -12.66 0.93
C LEU A 45 0.85 -12.69 -0.15
N THR A 46 1.18 -13.12 -1.37
CA THR A 46 0.25 -13.18 -2.51
C THR A 46 -0.95 -14.09 -2.21
N VAL A 47 -0.71 -15.26 -1.62
CA VAL A 47 -1.80 -16.17 -1.22
C VAL A 47 -2.68 -15.51 -0.16
N GLY A 48 -2.08 -14.88 0.85
CA GLY A 48 -2.81 -14.15 1.89
C GLY A 48 -3.67 -13.02 1.33
N LEU A 49 -3.15 -12.24 0.37
CA LEU A 49 -3.87 -11.17 -0.31
C LEU A 49 -5.10 -11.72 -1.03
N PHE A 50 -4.93 -12.76 -1.84
CA PHE A 50 -6.02 -13.37 -2.60
C PHE A 50 -7.11 -13.97 -1.69
N LEU A 51 -6.72 -14.78 -0.71
CA LEU A 51 -7.68 -15.42 0.20
C LEU A 51 -8.47 -14.40 1.02
N THR A 52 -7.85 -13.29 1.39
CA THR A 52 -8.52 -12.24 2.16
C THR A 52 -9.50 -11.44 1.30
N ALA A 53 -9.14 -11.14 0.04
CA ALA A 53 -10.06 -10.51 -0.90
C ALA A 53 -11.26 -11.43 -1.22
N LEU A 54 -11.00 -12.72 -1.46
CA LEU A 54 -12.04 -13.72 -1.68
C LEU A 54 -12.96 -13.82 -0.46
N LEU A 55 -12.39 -13.92 0.75
CA LEU A 55 -13.16 -13.95 1.99
C LEU A 55 -14.02 -12.70 2.12
N GLY A 56 -13.45 -11.51 1.90
CA GLY A 56 -14.18 -10.24 1.93
C GLY A 56 -15.35 -10.22 0.94
N ALA A 57 -15.16 -10.70 -0.28
CA ALA A 57 -16.20 -10.75 -1.31
C ALA A 57 -17.34 -11.74 -0.96
N VAL A 58 -17.01 -12.97 -0.56
CA VAL A 58 -18.01 -14.00 -0.26
C VAL A 58 -18.68 -13.83 1.10
N THR A 59 -18.13 -12.99 1.98
CA THR A 59 -18.74 -12.63 3.28
C THR A 59 -19.31 -11.23 3.25
N LEU A 60 -18.52 -10.20 3.56
CA LEU A 60 -18.95 -8.80 3.63
C LEU A 60 -19.60 -8.30 2.33
N GLY A 61 -19.08 -8.74 1.18
CA GLY A 61 -19.65 -8.47 -0.14
C GLY A 61 -20.92 -9.25 -0.49
N SER A 62 -21.29 -10.27 0.31
CA SER A 62 -22.47 -11.11 0.08
C SER A 62 -23.49 -11.06 1.21
N MET A 63 -23.11 -10.50 2.37
CA MET A 63 -23.97 -10.26 3.53
C MET A 63 -24.55 -8.84 3.48
N GLY A 64 -25.62 -8.56 4.22
CA GLY A 64 -26.21 -7.21 4.31
C GLY A 64 -27.18 -6.85 3.18
N SER A 65 -27.88 -5.72 3.35
CA SER A 65 -28.98 -5.25 2.49
C SER A 65 -28.58 -4.20 1.45
N GLU A 66 -27.37 -3.64 1.54
CA GLU A 66 -27.00 -2.47 0.74
C GLU A 66 -26.40 -2.89 -0.60
N GLY A 67 -27.06 -2.57 -1.71
CA GLY A 67 -26.56 -2.85 -3.06
C GLY A 67 -26.46 -4.34 -3.44
N ARG A 68 -25.87 -4.59 -4.61
CA ARG A 68 -25.72 -5.94 -5.17
C ARG A 68 -24.76 -6.78 -4.33
N THR A 69 -25.08 -8.05 -4.10
CA THR A 69 -24.13 -9.01 -3.52
C THR A 69 -23.07 -9.41 -4.55
N PHE A 70 -21.91 -9.90 -4.10
CA PHE A 70 -20.84 -10.39 -4.97
C PHE A 70 -21.36 -11.36 -6.04
N PHE A 71 -22.16 -12.36 -5.68
CA PHE A 71 -22.69 -13.33 -6.63
C PHE A 71 -23.69 -12.73 -7.64
N GLN A 72 -24.50 -11.76 -7.23
CA GLN A 72 -25.36 -11.01 -8.15
C GLN A 72 -24.54 -10.12 -9.09
N ASP A 73 -23.46 -9.52 -8.57
CA ASP A 73 -22.57 -8.63 -9.31
C ASP A 73 -21.82 -9.39 -10.42
N LEU A 74 -21.43 -10.66 -10.18
CA LEU A 74 -20.82 -11.53 -11.19
C LEU A 74 -21.73 -11.77 -12.42
N ALA A 75 -23.04 -11.64 -12.28
CA ALA A 75 -23.98 -11.83 -13.38
C ALA A 75 -24.14 -10.59 -14.27
N VAL A 76 -23.75 -9.41 -13.78
CA VAL A 76 -23.95 -8.12 -14.46
C VAL A 76 -22.64 -7.38 -14.76
N MET A 77 -21.51 -7.91 -14.33
CA MET A 77 -20.20 -7.33 -14.58
C MET A 77 -19.85 -7.29 -16.07
N ASP A 78 -19.24 -6.21 -16.52
CA ASP A 78 -18.66 -6.12 -17.85
C ASP A 78 -17.16 -6.42 -17.87
N TRP A 79 -16.64 -6.72 -19.05
CA TRP A 79 -15.22 -7.04 -19.22
C TRP A 79 -14.30 -5.84 -18.99
N SER A 80 -14.73 -4.64 -19.38
CA SER A 80 -13.96 -3.40 -19.23
C SER A 80 -13.63 -3.12 -17.76
N SER A 81 -14.60 -3.29 -16.88
CA SER A 81 -14.46 -3.07 -15.45
C SER A 81 -13.53 -4.10 -14.83
N ILE A 82 -13.66 -5.38 -15.20
CA ILE A 82 -12.73 -6.43 -14.77
C ILE A 82 -11.30 -6.08 -15.17
N GLN A 83 -11.08 -5.61 -16.40
CA GLN A 83 -9.75 -5.22 -16.89
C GLN A 83 -9.15 -4.10 -16.07
N TYR A 84 -9.92 -3.08 -15.69
CA TYR A 84 -9.43 -1.98 -14.84
C TYR A 84 -9.03 -2.46 -13.44
N ALA A 85 -9.86 -3.26 -12.79
CA ALA A 85 -9.56 -3.82 -11.46
C ALA A 85 -8.31 -4.71 -11.51
N PHE A 86 -8.29 -5.64 -12.47
CA PHE A 86 -7.17 -6.55 -12.71
C PHE A 86 -5.87 -5.79 -12.98
N LEU A 87 -5.90 -4.79 -13.87
CA LEU A 87 -4.73 -3.96 -14.19
C LEU A 87 -4.25 -3.18 -12.97
N GLY A 88 -5.16 -2.65 -12.14
CA GLY A 88 -4.82 -2.07 -10.85
C GLY A 88 -4.01 -3.05 -9.99
N GLY A 89 -4.45 -4.31 -9.94
CA GLY A 89 -3.75 -5.40 -9.25
C GLY A 89 -2.35 -5.65 -9.80
N VAL A 90 -2.21 -5.74 -11.12
CA VAL A 90 -0.91 -5.95 -11.80
C VAL A 90 0.06 -4.80 -11.53
N VAL A 91 -0.39 -3.55 -11.68
CA VAL A 91 0.42 -2.34 -11.45
C VAL A 91 0.86 -2.24 -9.99
N TRP A 92 -0.06 -2.50 -9.06
CA TRP A 92 0.26 -2.55 -7.64
C TRP A 92 1.28 -3.65 -7.33
N ASN A 93 1.08 -4.86 -7.86
CA ASN A 93 1.96 -6.01 -7.60
C ASN A 93 3.39 -5.74 -8.06
N PHE A 94 3.54 -5.16 -9.26
CA PHE A 94 4.83 -4.72 -9.78
C PHE A 94 5.54 -3.78 -8.80
N GLY A 95 4.84 -2.74 -8.33
CA GLY A 95 5.39 -1.81 -7.34
C GLY A 95 5.66 -2.44 -5.98
N ASN A 96 4.78 -3.33 -5.50
CA ASN A 96 4.88 -3.93 -4.19
C ASN A 96 6.04 -4.94 -4.09
N ILE A 97 6.43 -5.62 -5.18
CA ILE A 97 7.66 -6.42 -5.22
C ILE A 97 8.88 -5.53 -4.98
N PHE A 98 8.96 -4.38 -5.65
CA PHE A 98 10.04 -3.43 -5.41
C PHE A 98 10.03 -2.87 -3.99
N LEU A 99 8.84 -2.62 -3.42
CA LEU A 99 8.73 -2.17 -2.03
C LEU A 99 9.24 -3.24 -1.06
N THR A 100 8.83 -4.50 -1.25
CA THR A 100 9.26 -5.62 -0.42
C THR A 100 10.77 -5.85 -0.51
N ALA A 101 11.32 -5.77 -1.73
CA ALA A 101 12.75 -5.83 -1.97
C ALA A 101 13.50 -4.65 -1.32
N ALA A 102 12.95 -3.43 -1.40
CA ALA A 102 13.52 -2.25 -0.74
C ALA A 102 13.55 -2.41 0.78
N ILE A 103 12.49 -2.99 1.37
CA ILE A 103 12.42 -3.27 2.81
C ILE A 103 13.46 -4.34 3.21
N ALA A 104 13.66 -5.36 2.38
CA ALA A 104 14.68 -6.38 2.63
C ALA A 104 16.09 -5.77 2.66
N VAL A 105 16.40 -4.88 1.72
CA VAL A 105 17.75 -4.28 1.55
C VAL A 105 18.00 -3.10 2.49
N ALA A 106 17.00 -2.23 2.71
CA ALA A 106 17.17 -0.96 3.40
C ALA A 106 16.38 -0.83 4.71
N GLY A 107 15.57 -1.81 5.06
CA GLY A 107 14.71 -1.78 6.24
C GLY A 107 13.38 -1.06 6.00
N MET A 108 12.45 -1.29 6.92
CA MET A 108 11.08 -0.78 6.83
C MET A 108 11.04 0.74 6.97
N SER A 109 11.88 1.31 7.84
CA SER A 109 11.96 2.75 8.09
C SER A 109 12.55 3.56 6.94
N VAL A 110 12.90 2.90 5.84
CA VAL A 110 13.46 3.55 4.64
C VAL A 110 12.59 3.24 3.44
N GLY A 111 12.28 1.97 3.22
CA GLY A 111 11.44 1.53 2.11
C GLY A 111 10.09 2.24 2.09
N PHE A 112 9.39 2.29 3.23
CA PHE A 112 8.06 2.90 3.31
C PHE A 112 8.04 4.42 3.17
N PRO A 113 8.86 5.20 3.91
CA PRO A 113 8.86 6.66 3.74
C PRO A 113 9.20 7.10 2.32
N ILE A 114 10.18 6.44 1.67
CA ILE A 114 10.55 6.81 0.31
C ILE A 114 9.51 6.29 -0.68
N GLY A 115 9.24 4.98 -0.70
CA GLY A 115 8.33 4.39 -1.68
C GLY A 115 6.87 4.73 -1.42
N GLY A 116 6.37 4.43 -0.22
CA GLY A 116 4.99 4.75 0.16
C GLY A 116 4.73 6.27 0.21
N GLY A 117 5.71 7.07 0.66
CA GLY A 117 5.58 8.54 0.63
C GLY A 117 5.52 9.11 -0.79
N LEU A 118 6.32 8.58 -1.73
CA LEU A 118 6.25 8.95 -3.14
C LEU A 118 4.94 8.51 -3.79
N ALA A 119 4.43 7.30 -3.47
CA ALA A 119 3.12 6.86 -3.94
C ALA A 119 1.99 7.78 -3.44
N TRP A 120 2.07 8.18 -2.17
CA TRP A 120 1.10 9.07 -1.57
C TRP A 120 1.09 10.45 -2.24
N ILE A 121 2.25 11.10 -2.37
CA ILE A 121 2.35 12.39 -3.08
C ILE A 121 1.96 12.25 -4.55
N GLY A 122 2.47 11.22 -5.23
CA GLY A 122 2.22 10.97 -6.64
C GLY A 122 0.74 10.81 -6.94
N GLY A 123 0.00 10.09 -6.10
CA GLY A 123 -1.45 9.95 -6.28
C GLY A 123 -2.23 11.24 -6.01
N ILE A 124 -1.79 12.08 -5.07
CA ILE A 124 -2.38 13.42 -4.87
C ILE A 124 -2.17 14.27 -6.13
N VAL A 125 -0.94 14.33 -6.63
CA VAL A 125 -0.59 15.09 -7.85
C VAL A 125 -1.37 14.58 -9.04
N PHE A 126 -1.42 13.26 -9.23
CA PHE A 126 -2.12 12.64 -10.35
C PHE A 126 -3.63 12.93 -10.30
N ASN A 127 -4.27 12.77 -9.14
CA ASN A 127 -5.69 13.10 -8.99
C ASN A 127 -5.98 14.58 -9.22
N TYR A 128 -5.11 15.48 -8.73
CA TYR A 128 -5.24 16.91 -8.98
C TYR A 128 -5.15 17.22 -10.49
N LEU A 129 -4.19 16.59 -11.19
CA LEU A 129 -4.05 16.73 -12.65
C LEU A 129 -5.28 16.19 -13.39
N LEU A 130 -5.86 15.07 -12.97
CA LEU A 130 -7.08 14.54 -13.58
C LEU A 130 -8.25 15.53 -13.45
N ILE A 131 -8.46 16.13 -12.28
CA ILE A 131 -9.49 17.15 -12.06
C ILE A 131 -9.25 18.36 -12.98
N SER A 132 -8.00 18.86 -13.01
CA SER A 132 -7.64 20.02 -13.82
C SER A 132 -7.78 19.76 -15.33
N LEU A 133 -7.37 18.58 -15.81
CA LEU A 133 -7.46 18.20 -17.22
C LEU A 133 -8.90 17.94 -17.66
N ALA A 134 -9.79 17.57 -16.73
CA ALA A 134 -11.23 17.50 -16.95
C ALA A 134 -11.92 18.88 -16.99
N GLY A 135 -11.15 19.98 -16.89
CA GLY A 135 -11.69 21.35 -16.85
C GLY A 135 -12.39 21.70 -15.53
N GLN A 136 -12.20 20.88 -14.49
CA GLN A 136 -12.77 21.11 -13.17
C GLN A 136 -11.76 21.78 -12.24
N THR A 137 -12.26 22.48 -11.23
CA THR A 137 -11.44 23.06 -10.17
C THR A 137 -11.50 22.17 -8.95
N TYR A 138 -10.34 21.91 -8.33
CA TYR A 138 -10.29 21.25 -7.02
C TYR A 138 -11.11 22.07 -6.02
N GLN A 139 -12.12 21.45 -5.41
CA GLN A 139 -13.15 22.11 -4.60
C GLN A 139 -12.67 22.51 -3.19
N GLY A 140 -11.49 22.05 -2.77
CA GLY A 140 -10.94 22.34 -1.45
C GLY A 140 -9.87 23.44 -1.42
N ASN A 141 -9.23 23.62 -0.27
CA ASN A 141 -8.16 24.60 -0.06
C ASN A 141 -6.84 24.15 -0.71
N GLN A 142 -6.59 24.60 -1.93
CA GLN A 142 -5.40 24.27 -2.70
C GLN A 142 -4.09 24.68 -2.00
N PHE A 143 -4.06 25.83 -1.32
CA PHE A 143 -2.86 26.27 -0.62
C PHE A 143 -2.49 25.30 0.51
N LEU A 144 -3.50 24.84 1.26
CA LEU A 144 -3.30 23.89 2.34
C LEU A 144 -2.91 22.50 1.82
N LEU A 145 -3.47 22.07 0.68
CA LEU A 145 -3.09 20.83 0.00
C LEU A 145 -1.59 20.84 -0.39
N TRP A 146 -1.17 21.87 -1.12
CA TRP A 146 0.19 21.96 -1.65
C TRP A 146 1.25 22.23 -0.57
N SER A 147 0.90 23.00 0.46
CA SER A 147 1.78 23.15 1.63
C SER A 147 1.93 21.83 2.39
N GLY A 148 0.85 21.05 2.55
CA GLY A 148 0.92 19.70 3.10
C GLY A 148 1.81 18.78 2.28
N VAL A 149 1.66 18.77 0.95
CA VAL A 149 2.54 18.00 0.04
C VAL A 149 4.01 18.40 0.20
N LEU A 150 4.32 19.70 0.24
CA LEU A 150 5.69 20.19 0.44
C LEU A 150 6.27 19.72 1.78
N VAL A 151 5.47 19.74 2.84
CA VAL A 151 5.86 19.24 4.17
C VAL A 151 6.20 17.74 4.12
N ILE A 152 5.40 16.92 3.42
CA ILE A 152 5.69 15.49 3.25
C ILE A 152 6.99 15.29 2.45
N ILE A 153 7.23 16.07 1.39
CA ILE A 153 8.49 16.01 0.62
C ILE A 153 9.69 16.27 1.55
N ILE A 154 9.61 17.32 2.38
CA ILE A 154 10.67 17.64 3.35
C ILE A 154 10.86 16.47 4.34
N ALA A 155 9.78 15.86 4.83
CA ALA A 155 9.85 14.70 5.72
C ALA A 155 10.59 13.52 5.06
N ILE A 156 10.28 13.19 3.80
CA ILE A 156 10.96 12.13 3.03
C ILE A 156 12.45 12.43 2.86
N LEU A 157 12.82 13.69 2.57
CA LEU A 157 14.22 14.10 2.46
C LEU A 157 14.97 13.99 3.80
N ILE A 158 14.33 14.34 4.92
CA ILE A 158 14.89 14.17 6.26
C ILE A 158 15.05 12.68 6.59
N CYS A 159 14.09 11.83 6.21
CA CYS A 159 14.19 10.38 6.34
C CYS A 159 15.42 9.83 5.60
N GLY A 160 15.61 10.24 4.34
CA GLY A 160 16.78 9.86 3.55
C GLY A 160 18.10 10.30 4.20
N LYS A 161 18.14 11.49 4.82
CA LYS A 161 19.31 11.98 5.57
C LYS A 161 19.56 11.20 6.87
N ALA A 162 18.52 10.92 7.65
CA ALA A 162 18.62 10.11 8.88
C ALA A 162 19.19 8.73 8.57
N TYR A 163 18.74 8.14 7.47
CA TYR A 163 19.27 6.87 7.00
C TYR A 163 20.70 6.96 6.46
N GLY A 164 21.02 8.01 5.71
CA GLY A 164 22.39 8.26 5.27
C GLY A 164 23.39 8.21 6.43
N LYS A 165 23.02 8.80 7.58
CA LYS A 165 23.82 8.72 8.82
C LYS A 165 23.90 7.31 9.42
N LEU A 166 22.81 6.54 9.40
CA LEU A 166 22.86 5.13 9.85
C LEU A 166 23.81 4.31 8.96
N SER A 167 23.88 4.61 7.67
CA SER A 167 24.71 3.89 6.70
C SER A 167 26.18 4.33 6.66
N SER A 168 26.55 5.49 7.24
CA SER A 168 27.89 6.09 7.12
C SER A 168 29.02 5.34 7.85
N GLY A 169 28.76 4.14 8.37
CA GLY A 169 29.75 3.20 8.92
C GLY A 169 29.66 1.78 8.34
N LYS A 170 28.79 1.53 7.36
CA LYS A 170 28.66 0.23 6.67
C LYS A 170 29.29 0.30 5.27
N ALA A 171 30.02 -0.74 4.88
CA ALA A 171 30.84 -0.78 3.66
C ALA A 171 30.07 -0.58 2.33
N SER A 172 28.74 -0.70 2.31
CA SER A 172 27.94 -0.45 1.11
C SER A 172 26.81 0.52 1.39
N THR A 173 26.76 1.63 0.64
CA THR A 173 25.57 2.48 0.56
C THR A 173 24.43 1.68 -0.08
N PRO A 174 23.25 1.56 0.53
CA PRO A 174 22.11 0.85 -0.05
C PRO A 174 21.36 1.75 -1.05
N LYS A 175 22.11 2.32 -2.01
CA LYS A 175 21.56 3.03 -3.18
C LYS A 175 20.54 2.16 -3.92
N LYS A 176 20.79 0.85 -3.94
CA LYS A 176 19.86 -0.16 -4.47
C LYS A 176 18.50 -0.11 -3.75
N GLY A 177 18.48 -0.17 -2.42
CA GLY A 177 17.23 -0.11 -1.64
C GLY A 177 16.44 1.19 -1.87
N ILE A 178 17.13 2.32 -1.96
CA ILE A 178 16.49 3.62 -2.28
C ILE A 178 15.90 3.61 -3.69
N LEU A 179 16.64 3.12 -4.69
CA LEU A 179 16.15 3.03 -6.06
C LEU A 179 14.93 2.10 -6.18
N LEU A 180 14.97 0.95 -5.50
CA LEU A 180 13.83 0.02 -5.40
C LEU A 180 12.61 0.73 -4.78
N ALA A 181 12.80 1.47 -3.69
CA ALA A 181 11.71 2.22 -3.06
C ALA A 181 11.12 3.30 -4.00
N ILE A 182 11.96 4.03 -4.75
CA ILE A 182 11.49 5.02 -5.73
C ILE A 182 10.67 4.35 -6.84
N MET A 183 11.16 3.24 -7.41
CA MET A 183 10.42 2.48 -8.43
C MET A 183 9.09 1.97 -7.88
N ALA A 184 9.07 1.50 -6.63
CA ALA A 184 7.85 1.08 -5.95
C ALA A 184 6.85 2.23 -5.84
N GLY A 185 7.29 3.41 -5.37
CA GLY A 185 6.44 4.58 -5.23
C GLY A 185 5.85 5.06 -6.55
N ILE A 186 6.66 5.03 -7.62
CA ILE A 186 6.22 5.41 -8.96
C ILE A 186 5.14 4.46 -9.47
N ALA A 187 5.33 3.15 -9.31
CA ALA A 187 4.35 2.16 -9.77
C ALA A 187 3.06 2.21 -8.95
N ILE A 188 3.16 2.28 -7.62
CA ILE A 188 2.01 2.23 -6.70
C ILE A 188 1.12 3.48 -6.83
N MET A 189 1.63 4.64 -7.24
CA MET A 189 0.77 5.85 -7.29
C MET A 189 -0.46 5.72 -8.20
N PHE A 190 -0.47 4.79 -9.15
CA PHE A 190 -1.52 4.67 -10.18
C PHE A 190 -2.60 3.63 -9.87
N PHE A 191 -2.36 2.67 -8.95
CA PHE A 191 -3.26 1.52 -8.82
C PHE A 191 -4.66 1.91 -8.35
N TYR A 192 -4.77 2.85 -7.40
CA TYR A 192 -6.04 3.18 -6.75
C TYR A 192 -7.05 3.75 -7.76
N GLY A 193 -6.60 4.65 -8.64
CA GLY A 193 -7.44 5.21 -9.70
C GLY A 193 -7.94 4.16 -10.70
N LEU A 194 -7.12 3.16 -11.02
CA LEU A 194 -7.54 2.03 -11.87
C LEU A 194 -8.63 1.20 -11.18
N VAL A 195 -8.49 0.93 -9.89
CA VAL A 195 -9.54 0.23 -9.13
C VAL A 195 -10.80 1.06 -9.09
N VAL A 196 -10.74 2.37 -8.80
CA VAL A 196 -11.93 3.25 -8.80
C VAL A 196 -12.63 3.23 -10.15
N LYS A 197 -11.90 3.31 -11.29
CA LYS A 197 -12.51 3.24 -12.64
C LYS A 197 -13.30 1.96 -12.90
N SER A 198 -12.93 0.85 -12.27
CA SER A 198 -13.67 -0.41 -12.38
C SER A 198 -15.01 -0.41 -11.63
N LEU A 199 -15.18 0.50 -10.68
CA LEU A 199 -16.34 0.50 -9.80
C LEU A 199 -17.52 1.22 -10.41
N ASP A 200 -18.70 0.75 -10.02
CA ASP A 200 -19.97 1.37 -10.33
C ASP A 200 -20.06 2.76 -9.66
N PRO A 201 -20.38 3.82 -10.43
CA PRO A 201 -20.48 5.18 -9.90
C PRO A 201 -21.50 5.32 -8.76
N GLN A 202 -22.46 4.39 -8.63
CA GLN A 202 -23.41 4.40 -7.51
C GLN A 202 -22.73 4.14 -6.15
N TYR A 203 -21.57 3.46 -6.14
CA TYR A 203 -20.89 3.07 -4.89
C TYR A 203 -19.67 3.94 -4.59
N VAL A 204 -18.98 4.45 -5.61
CA VAL A 204 -17.76 5.24 -5.43
C VAL A 204 -17.71 6.38 -6.44
N ALA A 205 -17.56 7.61 -5.94
CA ALA A 205 -17.40 8.78 -6.79
C ALA A 205 -16.15 8.66 -7.68
N GLY A 206 -16.31 8.96 -8.97
CA GLY A 206 -15.26 8.77 -9.98
C GLY A 206 -15.22 7.38 -10.61
N GLY A 207 -16.09 6.45 -10.16
CA GLY A 207 -16.30 5.17 -10.82
C GLY A 207 -16.90 5.34 -12.21
N THR A 208 -16.54 4.43 -13.12
CA THR A 208 -17.02 4.40 -14.52
C THR A 208 -17.41 2.99 -14.98
N GLY A 209 -17.27 2.00 -14.10
CA GLY A 209 -17.47 0.60 -14.41
C GLY A 209 -18.79 0.08 -13.85
N THR A 210 -18.85 -1.24 -13.67
CA THR A 210 -20.03 -1.95 -13.20
C THR A 210 -19.81 -2.70 -11.89
N LEU A 211 -18.59 -2.74 -11.35
CA LEU A 211 -18.29 -3.57 -10.20
C LEU A 211 -18.72 -2.91 -8.89
N THR A 212 -19.22 -3.73 -7.97
CA THR A 212 -19.28 -3.35 -6.56
C THR A 212 -17.86 -3.22 -5.97
N PRO A 213 -17.68 -2.47 -4.87
CA PRO A 213 -16.36 -2.32 -4.24
C PRO A 213 -15.68 -3.64 -3.91
N TYR A 214 -16.43 -4.63 -3.40
CA TYR A 214 -15.87 -5.95 -3.06
C TYR A 214 -15.47 -6.77 -4.29
N THR A 215 -16.27 -6.74 -5.36
CA THR A 215 -15.92 -7.41 -6.63
C THR A 215 -14.68 -6.76 -7.26
N GLY A 216 -14.57 -5.44 -7.21
CA GLY A 216 -13.38 -4.72 -7.66
C GLY A 216 -12.12 -5.12 -6.89
N VAL A 217 -12.20 -5.20 -5.55
CA VAL A 217 -11.08 -5.68 -4.70
C VAL A 217 -10.74 -7.15 -5.02
N PHE A 218 -11.74 -8.00 -5.28
CA PHE A 218 -11.50 -9.38 -5.70
C PHE A 218 -10.72 -9.47 -7.02
N PHE A 219 -11.14 -8.78 -8.08
CA PHE A 219 -10.43 -8.82 -9.37
C PHE A 219 -9.07 -8.12 -9.31
N PHE A 220 -8.91 -7.10 -8.46
CA PHE A 220 -7.60 -6.56 -8.10
C PHE A 220 -6.68 -7.64 -7.52
N ALA A 221 -7.17 -8.44 -6.57
CA ALA A 221 -6.40 -9.55 -6.00
C ALA A 221 -6.11 -10.67 -7.00
N VAL A 222 -7.02 -10.93 -7.95
CA VAL A 222 -6.78 -11.84 -9.09
C VAL A 222 -5.63 -11.31 -9.96
N GLY A 223 -5.60 -10.00 -10.24
CA GLY A 223 -4.50 -9.35 -10.97
C GLY A 223 -3.15 -9.55 -10.29
N ILE A 224 -3.10 -9.44 -8.96
CA ILE A 224 -1.92 -9.74 -8.16
C ILE A 224 -1.53 -11.22 -8.32
N LEU A 225 -2.45 -12.13 -8.03
CA LEU A 225 -2.20 -13.58 -8.07
C LEU A 225 -1.68 -14.05 -9.43
N VAL A 226 -2.24 -13.55 -10.53
CA VAL A 226 -1.86 -13.92 -11.90
C VAL A 226 -0.50 -13.31 -12.30
N SER A 227 -0.18 -12.11 -11.84
CA SER A 227 1.09 -11.44 -12.19
C SER A 227 2.27 -11.86 -11.30
N THR A 228 2.03 -12.35 -10.08
CA THR A 228 3.09 -12.79 -9.16
C THR A 228 4.02 -13.86 -9.76
N PRO A 229 3.53 -14.92 -10.44
CA PRO A 229 4.42 -15.89 -11.08
C PRO A 229 5.38 -15.29 -12.09
N ILE A 230 5.02 -14.18 -12.74
CA ILE A 230 5.90 -13.49 -13.69
C ILE A 230 6.96 -12.69 -12.92
N PHE A 231 6.50 -11.77 -12.06
CA PHE A 231 7.39 -10.82 -11.40
C PHE A 231 8.23 -11.46 -10.30
N ASN A 232 7.65 -12.32 -9.47
CA ASN A 232 8.38 -12.92 -8.36
C ASN A 232 9.33 -14.01 -8.85
N THR A 233 9.01 -14.76 -9.90
CA THR A 233 9.98 -15.70 -10.50
C THR A 233 11.19 -14.96 -11.07
N PHE A 234 11.00 -13.76 -11.63
CA PHE A 234 12.12 -12.91 -12.03
C PHE A 234 12.97 -12.51 -10.81
N ALA A 235 12.34 -12.06 -9.73
CA ALA A 235 13.04 -11.72 -8.49
C ALA A 235 13.82 -12.93 -7.89
N MET A 236 13.22 -14.13 -7.89
CA MET A 236 13.87 -15.36 -7.42
C MET A 236 15.13 -15.71 -8.21
N LYS A 237 15.14 -15.45 -9.53
CA LYS A 237 16.29 -15.68 -10.42
C LYS A 237 17.33 -14.56 -10.37
N HIS A 238 16.91 -13.35 -9.98
CA HIS A 238 17.75 -12.15 -9.91
C HIS A 238 17.60 -11.47 -8.53
N PRO A 239 17.98 -12.17 -7.44
CA PRO A 239 17.78 -11.66 -6.09
C PRO A 239 18.56 -10.37 -5.89
N VAL A 240 17.92 -9.38 -5.26
CA VAL A 240 18.56 -8.09 -4.97
C VAL A 240 19.64 -8.22 -3.89
N GLU A 241 19.52 -9.23 -3.04
CA GLU A 241 20.44 -9.61 -1.98
C GLU A 241 20.31 -11.12 -1.69
N GLY A 242 21.40 -11.77 -1.30
CA GLY A 242 21.41 -13.21 -1.00
C GLY A 242 21.57 -14.11 -2.22
N ARG A 243 21.23 -15.38 -2.06
CA ARG A 243 21.35 -16.41 -3.12
C ARG A 243 20.08 -16.50 -3.96
N VAL A 244 20.21 -17.06 -5.16
CA VAL A 244 19.07 -17.50 -5.96
C VAL A 244 18.24 -18.52 -5.16
N VAL A 245 16.92 -18.34 -5.18
CA VAL A 245 15.96 -19.23 -4.52
C VAL A 245 15.06 -19.91 -5.55
N THR A 246 14.50 -21.05 -5.18
CA THR A 246 13.69 -21.91 -6.05
C THR A 246 12.37 -22.27 -5.38
N MET A 247 11.42 -22.81 -6.14
CA MET A 247 10.19 -23.34 -5.54
C MET A 247 10.46 -24.51 -4.59
N LYS A 248 11.58 -25.24 -4.75
CA LYS A 248 12.00 -26.25 -3.77
C LYS A 248 12.30 -25.62 -2.41
N ASP A 249 12.93 -24.44 -2.41
CA ASP A 249 13.16 -23.69 -1.16
C ASP A 249 11.84 -23.23 -0.54
N TYR A 250 10.88 -22.80 -1.37
CA TYR A 250 9.53 -22.44 -0.92
C TYR A 250 8.82 -23.60 -0.21
N PHE A 251 8.79 -24.79 -0.82
CA PHE A 251 8.12 -25.94 -0.22
C PHE A 251 8.88 -26.57 0.96
N ALA A 252 10.12 -26.16 1.21
CA ALA A 252 10.87 -26.57 2.40
C ALA A 252 10.52 -25.75 3.65
N GLY A 253 9.71 -24.69 3.51
CA GLY A 253 9.28 -23.84 4.62
C GLY A 253 8.37 -24.56 5.62
N ASP A 254 8.43 -24.14 6.89
CA ASP A 254 7.52 -24.62 7.92
C ASP A 254 6.15 -23.88 7.84
N ALA A 255 5.09 -24.53 8.31
CA ALA A 255 3.74 -23.96 8.27
C ALA A 255 3.63 -22.61 9.01
N LYS A 256 4.39 -22.41 10.10
CA LYS A 256 4.38 -21.15 10.85
C LYS A 256 4.96 -20.00 10.01
N THR A 257 5.97 -20.28 9.21
CA THR A 257 6.62 -19.31 8.31
C THR A 257 5.67 -18.91 7.18
N HIS A 258 5.03 -19.89 6.53
CA HIS A 258 4.00 -19.63 5.51
C HIS A 258 2.81 -18.85 6.08
N LEU A 259 2.27 -19.29 7.22
CA LEU A 259 1.15 -18.59 7.88
C LEU A 259 1.51 -17.17 8.30
N THR A 260 2.76 -16.93 8.72
CA THR A 260 3.24 -15.57 9.02
C THR A 260 3.28 -14.71 7.75
N GLY A 261 3.72 -15.27 6.62
CA GLY A 261 3.69 -14.56 5.33
C GLY A 261 2.27 -14.27 4.85
N MET A 262 1.37 -15.24 4.95
CA MET A 262 -0.05 -15.09 4.62
C MET A 262 -0.75 -14.07 5.53
N LEU A 263 -0.37 -13.99 6.80
CA LEU A 263 -0.85 -12.95 7.73
C LEU A 263 -0.50 -11.55 7.21
N GLY A 264 0.64 -11.36 6.55
CA GLY A 264 0.97 -10.10 5.90
C GLY A 264 -0.05 -9.73 4.83
N GLY A 265 -0.46 -10.71 4.01
CA GLY A 265 -1.46 -10.52 2.97
C GLY A 265 -2.84 -10.24 3.55
N PHE A 266 -3.20 -10.92 4.64
CA PHE A 266 -4.41 -10.66 5.40
C PHE A 266 -4.46 -9.24 5.96
N ILE A 267 -3.37 -8.78 6.58
CA ILE A 267 -3.29 -7.42 7.11
C ILE A 267 -3.46 -6.40 5.98
N TRP A 268 -2.70 -6.53 4.88
CA TRP A 268 -2.74 -5.53 3.81
C TRP A 268 -4.09 -5.51 3.08
N MET A 269 -4.58 -6.66 2.64
CA MET A 269 -5.84 -6.75 1.89
C MET A 269 -7.05 -6.48 2.78
N GLY A 270 -7.00 -6.85 4.06
CA GLY A 270 -8.03 -6.49 5.04
C GLY A 270 -8.20 -4.97 5.13
N GLY A 271 -7.09 -4.21 5.11
CA GLY A 271 -7.14 -2.76 5.01
C GLY A 271 -7.84 -2.27 3.74
N MET A 272 -7.54 -2.86 2.60
CA MET A 272 -8.19 -2.50 1.33
C MET A 272 -9.68 -2.83 1.32
N VAL A 273 -10.09 -4.01 1.80
CA VAL A 273 -11.50 -4.39 1.94
C VAL A 273 -12.25 -3.41 2.84
N ILE A 274 -11.69 -3.05 4.01
CA ILE A 274 -12.30 -2.10 4.95
C ILE A 274 -12.38 -0.69 4.34
N SER A 275 -11.34 -0.24 3.64
CA SER A 275 -11.34 1.07 2.98
C SER A 275 -12.47 1.18 1.94
N PHE A 276 -12.62 0.14 1.09
CA PHE A 276 -13.63 0.11 0.03
C PHE A 276 -15.06 -0.11 0.55
N MET A 277 -15.22 -0.66 1.75
CA MET A 277 -16.50 -0.73 2.46
C MET A 277 -17.07 0.67 2.75
N GLY A 278 -16.22 1.67 3.03
CA GLY A 278 -16.61 3.05 3.32
C GLY A 278 -16.39 4.04 2.17
N ALA A 279 -15.99 3.58 0.99
CA ALA A 279 -15.58 4.44 -0.12
C ALA A 279 -16.70 5.34 -0.69
N GLY A 280 -17.97 4.97 -0.49
CA GLY A 280 -19.13 5.78 -0.90
C GLY A 280 -19.44 6.95 0.02
N ALA A 281 -19.09 6.85 1.31
CA ALA A 281 -19.41 7.87 2.31
C ALA A 281 -18.29 8.87 2.57
N ALA A 282 -17.04 8.50 2.30
CA ALA A 282 -15.90 9.41 2.40
C ALA A 282 -15.53 9.97 1.02
N ASN A 283 -15.08 11.24 1.00
CA ASN A 283 -14.54 11.83 -0.22
C ASN A 283 -13.34 10.97 -0.72
N PRO A 284 -13.26 10.58 -2.00
CA PRO A 284 -12.16 9.77 -2.52
C PRO A 284 -10.76 10.35 -2.27
N ALA A 285 -10.61 11.68 -2.29
CA ALA A 285 -9.35 12.35 -1.99
C ALA A 285 -8.95 12.22 -0.52
N ILE A 286 -9.90 12.39 0.41
CA ILE A 286 -9.69 12.17 1.84
C ILE A 286 -9.35 10.71 2.11
N SER A 287 -10.11 9.79 1.51
CA SER A 287 -9.93 8.35 1.66
C SER A 287 -8.55 7.92 1.18
N TYR A 288 -8.13 8.43 0.02
CA TYR A 288 -6.79 8.19 -0.52
C TYR A 288 -5.72 8.76 0.41
N ALA A 289 -5.84 10.03 0.83
CA ALA A 289 -4.83 10.68 1.64
C ALA A 289 -4.64 10.02 3.01
N LEU A 290 -5.74 9.70 3.70
CA LEU A 290 -5.70 9.05 5.01
C LEU A 290 -5.18 7.62 4.90
N SER A 291 -5.68 6.83 3.96
CA SER A 291 -5.25 5.43 3.79
C SER A 291 -3.78 5.32 3.39
N ASN A 292 -3.28 6.24 2.55
CA ASN A 292 -1.89 6.24 2.09
C ASN A 292 -0.89 6.86 3.08
N ALA A 293 -1.34 7.33 4.25
CA ALA A 293 -0.46 7.75 5.34
C ALA A 293 0.28 6.58 6.03
N ALA A 294 0.15 5.37 5.48
CA ALA A 294 0.84 4.13 5.90
C ALA A 294 2.33 4.26 6.22
N PRO A 295 3.14 5.14 5.55
CA PRO A 295 4.53 5.33 5.93
C PRO A 295 4.72 5.78 7.38
N VAL A 296 3.79 6.53 7.95
CA VAL A 296 3.86 6.96 9.35
C VAL A 296 3.78 5.76 10.29
N VAL A 297 2.85 4.84 10.03
CA VAL A 297 2.66 3.62 10.81
C VAL A 297 3.87 2.68 10.65
N ALA A 298 4.37 2.51 9.41
CA ALA A 298 5.57 1.72 9.15
C ALA A 298 6.80 2.26 9.89
N MET A 299 6.92 3.59 9.99
CA MET A 299 7.98 4.23 10.77
C MET A 299 7.85 3.96 12.26
N ILE A 300 6.63 3.95 12.82
CA ILE A 300 6.42 3.60 14.23
C ILE A 300 6.95 2.19 14.51
N TRP A 301 6.60 1.22 13.65
CA TRP A 301 7.13 -0.13 13.75
C TRP A 301 8.65 -0.17 13.63
N GLY A 302 9.21 0.45 12.60
CA GLY A 302 10.64 0.43 12.32
C GLY A 302 11.50 1.05 13.42
N VAL A 303 11.08 2.21 13.94
CA VAL A 303 11.82 2.96 14.96
C VAL A 303 11.64 2.37 16.35
N PHE A 304 10.40 2.12 16.79
CA PHE A 304 10.14 1.79 18.19
C PHE A 304 10.13 0.28 18.47
N VAL A 305 9.64 -0.53 17.52
CA VAL A 305 9.52 -1.99 17.70
C VAL A 305 10.77 -2.70 17.19
N TRP A 306 11.14 -2.45 15.93
CA TRP A 306 12.32 -3.06 15.32
C TRP A 306 13.63 -2.36 15.67
N LYS A 307 13.56 -1.16 16.26
CA LYS A 307 14.74 -0.40 16.72
C LYS A 307 15.81 -0.26 15.64
N GLU A 308 15.40 0.01 14.40
CA GLU A 308 16.29 0.05 13.23
C GLU A 308 17.40 1.11 13.34
N PHE A 309 17.20 2.14 14.15
CA PHE A 309 18.15 3.22 14.37
C PHE A 309 18.91 3.14 15.70
N LYS A 310 18.85 2.01 16.43
CA LYS A 310 19.50 1.88 17.75
C LYS A 310 21.01 2.17 17.73
N ASP A 311 21.67 1.86 16.63
CA ASP A 311 23.13 2.02 16.44
C ASP A 311 23.46 3.29 15.62
N ALA A 312 22.49 4.17 15.39
CA ALA A 312 22.68 5.36 14.57
C ALA A 312 23.59 6.39 15.28
N PRO A 313 24.37 7.19 14.52
CA PRO A 313 25.18 8.25 15.09
C PRO A 313 24.35 9.27 15.88
N LYS A 314 24.98 9.92 16.88
CA LYS A 314 24.34 10.98 17.68
C LYS A 314 23.70 12.05 16.79
N GLY A 315 22.50 12.49 17.19
CA GLY A 315 21.72 13.47 16.45
C GLY A 315 20.85 12.90 15.33
N THR A 316 20.85 11.57 15.11
CA THR A 316 19.88 10.91 14.23
C THR A 316 18.47 10.95 14.82
N ASP A 317 18.34 10.83 16.16
CA ASP A 317 17.04 10.91 16.84
C ASP A 317 16.30 12.23 16.57
N LYS A 318 17.02 13.34 16.50
CA LYS A 318 16.44 14.65 16.15
C LYS A 318 15.84 14.65 14.74
N LEU A 319 16.49 13.97 13.79
CA LEU A 319 15.99 13.83 12.43
C LEU A 319 14.74 12.95 12.39
N ILE A 320 14.73 11.85 13.16
CA ILE A 320 13.59 10.94 13.27
C ILE A 320 12.37 11.68 13.86
N VAL A 321 12.55 12.40 14.97
CA VAL A 321 11.47 13.18 15.61
C VAL A 321 10.95 14.27 14.67
N ALA A 322 11.85 15.03 14.03
CA ALA A 322 11.45 16.06 13.07
C ALA A 322 10.66 15.48 11.89
N MET A 323 11.11 14.35 11.35
CA MET A 323 10.43 13.64 10.27
C MET A 323 9.02 13.19 10.68
N PHE A 324 8.85 12.58 11.87
CA PHE A 324 7.52 12.19 12.36
C PHE A 324 6.59 13.40 12.51
N ALA A 325 7.08 14.48 13.11
CA ALA A 325 6.30 15.70 13.28
C ALA A 325 5.84 16.24 11.93
N LEU A 326 6.73 16.30 10.94
CA LEU A 326 6.40 16.76 9.59
C LEU A 326 5.41 15.83 8.88
N PHE A 327 5.55 14.50 9.01
CA PHE A 327 4.56 13.57 8.45
C PHE A 327 3.16 13.80 9.02
N ILE A 328 3.04 14.01 10.33
CA ILE A 328 1.77 14.30 11.00
C ILE A 328 1.21 15.66 10.54
N ILE A 329 2.05 16.70 10.49
CA ILE A 329 1.65 18.03 10.02
C ILE A 329 1.17 17.95 8.57
N GLY A 330 1.91 17.28 7.69
CA GLY A 330 1.54 17.12 6.29
C GLY A 330 0.23 16.33 6.12
N LEU A 331 0.03 15.27 6.90
CA LEU A 331 -1.22 14.50 6.93
C LEU A 331 -2.41 15.36 7.34
N ILE A 332 -2.27 16.12 8.43
CA ILE A 332 -3.32 17.00 8.94
C ILE A 332 -3.65 18.08 7.89
N SER A 333 -2.64 18.74 7.32
CA SER A 333 -2.83 19.75 6.28
C SER A 333 -3.54 19.19 5.05
N ILE A 334 -3.12 18.02 4.54
CA ILE A 334 -3.76 17.39 3.38
C ILE A 334 -5.22 17.03 3.70
N THR A 335 -5.47 16.48 4.89
CA THR A 335 -6.82 16.09 5.31
C THR A 335 -7.75 17.30 5.42
N LEU A 336 -7.28 18.39 6.04
CA LEU A 336 -8.01 19.65 6.19
C LEU A 336 -8.12 20.47 4.89
N SER A 337 -7.46 20.04 3.82
CA SER A 337 -7.50 20.74 2.53
C SER A 337 -8.71 20.39 1.67
N ASN A 338 -9.50 19.39 2.07
CA ASN A 338 -10.77 19.02 1.44
C ASN A 338 -11.92 19.73 2.15
#